data_AF-A0A838TFG4-F1
#
_entry.id   AF-A0A838TFG4-F1
#
_cell.length_a   1.000
_cell.length_b   1.000
_cell.length_c   1.000
_cell.angle_alpha   90.00
_cell.angle_beta   90.00
_cell.angle_gamma   90.00
#
_symmetry.space_group_name_H-M   'P 1'
#
loop_
_entity.id
_entity.type
_entity.pdbx_description
1 polymer ?
#
loop_
_entity_poly.entity_id
_entity_poly.type
_entity_poly.pdbx_seq_one_letter_code
_entity_poly.pdbx_strand_id
1 'polypeptide(L)'
;MISASARPSLPLASRRRRFSLTKSASLAFSLLALLTLAGLVLILLLQSLPVWRHEGIGYLTGIKWFYRAKLFGALPMIYGTLVVAFIALLLAAPIGISAALFTAEIVPARVRLIWKILVELLAGVPSVVYGLLGILYLRNWIYHLLTPFDPLSG
;
A
#
# COMPACT_ATOMS: atom_id res chain seq x y z
N MET A 1 42.75 3.39 -37.99
CA MET A 1 41.65 4.11 -38.68
C MET A 1 40.44 3.19 -38.69
N ILE A 2 39.54 3.29 -37.69
CA ILE A 2 38.33 2.44 -37.60
C ILE A 2 37.15 3.30 -38.04
N SER A 3 36.50 2.83 -39.11
CA SER A 3 35.41 3.45 -39.84
C SER A 3 34.20 3.73 -38.94
N ALA A 4 33.70 4.97 -38.97
CA ALA A 4 32.47 5.38 -38.33
C ALA A 4 31.27 4.80 -39.09
N SER A 5 30.69 3.72 -38.56
CA SER A 5 29.45 3.14 -39.08
C SER A 5 28.30 4.12 -38.89
N ALA A 6 27.79 4.68 -39.98
CA ALA A 6 26.60 5.54 -39.99
C ALA A 6 25.36 4.75 -39.51
N ARG A 7 24.71 5.24 -38.46
CA ARG A 7 23.43 4.68 -37.99
C ARG A 7 22.32 5.08 -38.96
N PRO A 8 21.41 4.18 -39.35
CA PRO A 8 20.27 4.54 -40.18
C PRO A 8 19.36 5.54 -39.43
N SER A 9 19.25 6.75 -39.94
CA SER A 9 18.36 7.78 -39.40
C SER A 9 16.93 7.49 -39.86
N LEU A 10 16.07 7.12 -38.90
CA LEU A 10 14.66 6.89 -39.19
C LEU A 10 14.01 8.15 -39.82
N PRO A 11 13.11 8.01 -40.81
CA PRO A 11 12.45 9.14 -41.45
C PRO A 11 11.66 9.98 -40.43
N LEU A 12 11.82 11.30 -40.44
CA LEU A 12 11.22 12.24 -39.46
C LEU A 12 9.68 12.08 -39.32
N ALA A 13 8.99 11.69 -40.40
CA ALA A 13 7.56 11.41 -40.41
C ALA A 13 7.15 10.23 -39.51
N SER A 14 7.95 9.16 -39.49
CA SER A 14 7.72 7.98 -38.64
C SER A 14 7.91 8.31 -37.16
N ARG A 15 8.85 9.22 -36.84
CA ARG A 15 9.12 9.69 -35.48
C ARG A 15 7.94 10.51 -34.93
N ARG A 16 7.34 11.38 -35.75
CA ARG A 16 6.21 12.25 -35.35
C ARG A 16 4.91 11.45 -35.11
N ARG A 17 4.62 10.44 -35.94
CA ARG A 17 3.43 9.57 -35.81
C ARG A 17 3.51 8.65 -34.59
N ARG A 18 4.69 8.06 -34.33
CA ARG A 18 4.94 7.21 -33.14
C ARG A 18 4.83 8.00 -31.84
N PHE A 19 5.27 9.26 -31.84
CA PHE A 19 5.18 10.16 -30.68
C PHE A 19 3.75 10.61 -30.36
N SER A 20 2.87 10.70 -31.37
CA SER A 20 1.45 11.02 -31.17
C SER A 20 0.68 9.81 -30.61
N LEU A 21 0.94 8.61 -31.14
CA LEU A 21 0.30 7.38 -30.68
C LEU A 21 0.63 7.03 -29.22
N THR A 22 1.89 7.19 -28.79
CA THR A 22 2.27 6.95 -27.40
C THR A 22 1.64 7.97 -26.45
N LYS A 23 1.55 9.24 -26.86
CA LYS A 23 0.88 10.29 -26.07
C LYS A 23 -0.62 10.02 -25.94
N SER A 24 -1.30 9.71 -27.04
CA SER A 24 -2.74 9.42 -27.01
C SER A 24 -3.06 8.15 -26.20
N ALA A 25 -2.25 7.09 -26.31
CA ALA A 25 -2.39 5.89 -25.50
C ALA A 25 -2.15 6.18 -24.01
N SER A 26 -1.10 6.93 -23.67
CA SER A 26 -0.81 7.31 -22.29
C SER A 26 -1.93 8.16 -21.70
N LEU A 27 -2.48 9.12 -22.47
CA LEU A 27 -3.63 9.92 -22.06
C LEU A 27 -4.88 9.07 -21.84
N ALA A 28 -5.15 8.09 -22.72
CA ALA A 28 -6.28 7.18 -22.56
C ALA A 28 -6.16 6.33 -21.29
N PHE A 29 -4.97 5.78 -21.00
CA PHE A 29 -4.74 5.01 -19.78
C PHE A 29 -4.84 5.88 -18.52
N SER A 30 -4.26 7.08 -18.54
CA SER A 30 -4.39 8.03 -17.42
C SER A 30 -5.85 8.44 -17.18
N LEU A 31 -6.61 8.68 -18.25
CA LEU A 31 -8.03 9.01 -18.15
C LEU A 31 -8.84 7.83 -17.62
N LEU A 32 -8.57 6.60 -18.09
CA LEU A 32 -9.20 5.39 -17.59
C LEU A 32 -8.87 5.15 -16.10
N ALA A 33 -7.63 5.37 -15.68
CA ALA A 33 -7.23 5.29 -14.28
C ALA A 33 -7.98 6.31 -13.42
N LEU A 34 -8.07 7.56 -13.89
CA LEU A 34 -8.83 8.62 -13.22
C LEU A 34 -10.32 8.30 -13.14
N LEU A 35 -10.93 7.81 -14.22
CA LEU A 35 -12.34 7.41 -14.24
C LEU A 35 -12.60 6.24 -13.30
N THR A 36 -11.70 5.26 -13.26
CA THR A 36 -11.78 4.12 -12.32
C THR A 36 -11.70 4.61 -10.89
N LEU A 37 -10.76 5.50 -10.57
CA LEU A 37 -10.61 6.07 -9.23
C LEU A 37 -11.86 6.89 -8.84
N ALA A 38 -12.37 7.73 -9.75
CA ALA A 38 -13.59 8.50 -9.54
C ALA A 38 -14.80 7.60 -9.32
N GLY A 39 -14.94 6.52 -10.10
CA GLY A 39 -15.99 5.51 -9.94
C GLY A 39 -15.90 4.80 -8.59
N LEU A 40 -14.68 4.44 -8.15
CA LEU A 40 -14.45 3.84 -6.83
C LEU A 40 -14.87 4.79 -5.71
N VAL A 41 -14.44 6.05 -5.77
CA VAL A 41 -14.85 7.08 -4.79
C VAL A 41 -16.37 7.24 -4.78
N LEU A 42 -17.01 7.32 -5.95
CA LEU A 42 -18.46 7.46 -6.05
C LEU A 42 -19.19 6.27 -5.44
N ILE A 43 -18.76 5.04 -5.72
CA ILE A 43 -19.36 3.82 -5.14
C ILE A 43 -19.21 3.82 -3.62
N LEU A 44 -18.03 4.17 -3.09
CA LEU A 44 -17.81 4.24 -1.64
C LEU A 44 -18.71 5.29 -0.98
N LEU A 45 -18.86 6.47 -1.60
CA LEU A 45 -19.78 7.50 -1.10
C LEU A 45 -21.21 6.98 -1.06
N LEU A 46 -21.69 6.40 -2.17
CA LEU A 46 -23.04 5.83 -2.29
C LEU A 46 -23.30 4.71 -1.29
N GLN A 47 -22.32 3.83 -1.06
CA GLN A 47 -22.43 2.74 -0.08
C GLN A 47 -22.36 3.23 1.37
N SER A 48 -21.73 4.38 1.63
CA SER A 48 -21.66 4.96 2.98
C SER A 48 -22.94 5.70 3.40
N LEU A 49 -23.76 6.17 2.44
CA LEU A 49 -24.99 6.95 2.71
C LEU A 49 -25.93 6.34 3.78
N PRO A 50 -26.20 5.03 3.82
CA PRO A 50 -27.07 4.44 4.84
C PRO A 50 -26.59 4.69 6.27
N VAL A 51 -25.27 4.69 6.50
CA VAL A 51 -24.68 4.95 7.83
C VAL A 51 -24.87 6.41 8.21
N TRP A 52 -24.59 7.34 7.28
CA TRP A 52 -24.83 8.76 7.50
C TRP A 52 -26.29 9.10 7.78
N ARG A 53 -27.24 8.38 7.14
CA ARG A 53 -28.68 8.55 7.41
C ARG A 53 -29.09 7.99 8.78
N HIS A 54 -28.43 6.95 9.26
CA HIS A 54 -28.75 6.32 10.55
C HIS A 54 -28.14 7.06 11.74
N GLU A 55 -26.87 7.43 11.63
CA GLU A 55 -26.05 7.96 12.73
C GLU A 55 -25.80 9.49 12.62
N GLY A 56 -26.03 10.08 11.44
CA GLY A 56 -25.81 11.51 11.20
C GLY A 56 -24.36 11.93 11.43
N ILE A 57 -24.18 13.13 11.98
CA ILE A 57 -22.86 13.67 12.36
C ILE A 57 -22.27 12.90 13.56
N GLY A 58 -23.13 12.26 14.37
CA GLY A 58 -22.73 11.41 15.50
C GLY A 58 -21.88 10.20 15.08
N TYR A 59 -21.91 9.81 13.80
CA TYR A 59 -21.01 8.82 13.22
C TYR A 59 -19.54 9.15 13.47
N LEU A 60 -19.13 10.43 13.32
CA LEU A 60 -17.72 10.83 13.40
C LEU A 60 -17.15 10.75 14.82
N THR A 61 -17.96 11.07 15.82
CA THR A 61 -17.56 11.04 17.24
C THR A 61 -17.97 9.75 17.94
N GLY A 62 -18.74 8.89 17.27
CA GLY A 62 -19.20 7.62 17.80
C GLY A 62 -18.04 6.68 18.12
N ILE A 63 -18.04 6.16 19.35
CA ILE A 63 -17.01 5.24 19.87
C ILE A 63 -17.43 3.77 19.80
N LYS A 64 -18.69 3.50 19.43
CA LYS A 64 -19.25 2.15 19.39
C LYS A 64 -19.29 1.66 17.96
N TRP A 65 -18.77 0.46 17.72
CA TRP A 65 -18.92 -0.23 16.44
C TRP A 65 -19.47 -1.63 16.71
N PHE A 66 -20.79 -1.78 16.56
CA PHE A 66 -21.51 -3.04 16.79
C PHE A 66 -22.39 -3.34 15.59
N TYR A 67 -21.86 -4.14 14.65
CA TYR A 67 -22.56 -4.55 13.44
C TYR A 67 -23.95 -5.16 13.73
N ARG A 68 -24.05 -6.06 14.71
CA ARG A 68 -25.33 -6.72 15.08
C ARG A 68 -26.38 -5.75 15.61
N ALA A 69 -25.95 -4.73 16.36
CA ALA A 69 -26.83 -3.71 16.94
C ALA A 69 -27.06 -2.52 16.00
N LYS A 70 -26.49 -2.55 14.78
CA LYS A 70 -26.49 -1.44 13.81
C LYS A 70 -25.95 -0.12 14.36
N LEU A 71 -25.05 -0.19 15.36
CA LEU A 71 -24.38 0.99 15.91
C LEU A 71 -23.05 1.17 15.21
N PHE A 72 -22.86 2.30 14.54
CA PHE A 72 -21.67 2.56 13.74
C PHE A 72 -21.03 3.89 14.16
N GLY A 73 -19.80 3.79 14.66
CA GLY A 73 -18.94 4.92 14.98
C GLY A 73 -17.63 4.83 14.20
N ALA A 74 -17.19 5.95 13.65
CA ALA A 74 -15.95 6.06 12.89
C ALA A 74 -14.71 6.10 13.79
N LEU A 75 -14.85 6.59 15.02
CA LEU A 75 -13.72 6.89 15.89
C LEU A 75 -12.83 5.67 16.20
N PRO A 76 -13.36 4.46 16.48
CA PRO A 76 -12.53 3.26 16.67
C PRO A 76 -11.72 2.87 15.43
N MET A 77 -12.29 3.04 14.23
CA MET A 77 -11.60 2.74 12.98
C MET A 77 -10.47 3.75 12.71
N ILE A 78 -10.74 5.04 12.95
CA ILE A 78 -9.74 6.12 12.82
C ILE A 78 -8.62 5.91 13.83
N TYR A 79 -8.97 5.74 15.12
CA TYR A 79 -8.01 5.52 16.20
C TYR A 79 -7.16 4.26 15.95
N GLY A 80 -7.80 3.13 15.62
CA GLY A 80 -7.10 1.88 15.32
C GLY A 80 -6.12 2.04 14.15
N THR A 81 -6.53 2.73 13.08
CA THR A 81 -5.66 2.99 11.93
C THR A 81 -4.46 3.85 12.32
N LEU A 82 -4.68 4.94 13.06
CA LEU A 82 -3.60 5.85 13.48
C LEU A 82 -2.62 5.18 14.43
N VAL A 83 -3.12 4.45 15.43
CA VAL A 83 -2.27 3.75 16.40
C VAL A 83 -1.45 2.66 15.72
N VAL A 84 -2.08 1.83 14.89
CA VAL A 84 -1.37 0.76 14.16
C VAL A 84 -0.35 1.37 13.20
N ALA A 85 -0.71 2.40 12.43
CA ALA A 85 0.23 3.06 11.52
C ALA A 85 1.40 3.70 12.28
N PHE A 86 1.14 4.32 13.43
CA PHE A 86 2.16 4.94 14.26
C PHE A 86 3.15 3.91 14.82
N ILE A 87 2.65 2.82 15.42
CA ILE A 87 3.48 1.73 15.94
C ILE A 87 4.27 1.08 14.80
N ALA A 88 3.63 0.83 13.66
CA ALA A 88 4.29 0.27 12.49
C ALA A 88 5.43 1.19 12.00
N LEU A 89 5.20 2.49 11.93
CA LEU A 89 6.23 3.45 11.53
C LEU A 89 7.37 3.52 12.56
N LEU A 90 7.04 3.55 13.85
CA LEU A 90 8.00 3.61 14.94
C LEU A 90 8.95 2.42 14.94
N LEU A 91 8.47 1.22 14.57
CA LEU A 91 9.29 0.02 14.45
C LEU A 91 9.98 -0.10 13.08
N ALA A 92 9.25 0.11 11.98
CA ALA A 92 9.74 -0.14 10.63
C ALA A 92 10.69 0.95 10.13
N ALA A 93 10.45 2.22 10.46
CA ALA A 93 11.28 3.33 9.99
C ALA A 93 12.74 3.22 10.48
N PRO A 94 13.05 3.06 11.78
CA PRO A 94 14.45 2.98 12.22
C PRO A 94 15.15 1.76 11.63
N ILE A 95 14.48 0.61 11.56
CA ILE A 95 15.05 -0.62 10.98
C ILE A 95 15.29 -0.45 9.48
N GLY A 96 14.32 0.09 8.75
CA GLY A 96 14.41 0.30 7.30
C GLY A 96 15.50 1.31 6.93
N ILE A 97 15.57 2.43 7.65
CA ILE A 97 16.60 3.46 7.45
C ILE A 97 17.99 2.89 7.79
N SER A 98 18.12 2.16 8.90
CA SER A 98 19.38 1.53 9.29
C SER A 98 19.85 0.50 8.27
N ALA A 99 18.95 -0.35 7.78
CA ALA A 99 19.25 -1.35 6.75
C ALA A 99 19.65 -0.69 5.42
N ALA A 100 18.98 0.41 5.05
CA ALA A 100 19.32 1.17 3.85
C ALA A 100 20.71 1.80 3.94
N LEU A 101 21.03 2.46 5.07
CA LEU A 101 22.35 3.04 5.33
C LEU A 101 23.45 1.98 5.34
N PHE A 102 23.26 0.88 6.07
CA PHE A 102 24.20 -0.23 6.13
C PHE A 102 24.51 -0.78 4.73
N THR A 103 23.47 -0.99 3.93
CA THR A 103 23.59 -1.54 2.57
C THR A 103 24.23 -0.55 1.60
N ALA A 104 23.98 0.75 1.76
CA ALA A 104 24.54 1.79 0.92
C ALA A 104 26.02 2.03 1.18
N GLU A 105 26.44 2.01 2.45
CA GLU A 105 27.77 2.45 2.86
C GLU A 105 28.74 1.29 3.09
N ILE A 106 28.28 0.19 3.71
CA ILE A 106 29.16 -0.86 4.22
C ILE A 106 29.22 -2.06 3.28
N VAL A 107 28.11 -2.40 2.62
CA VAL A 107 27.99 -3.64 1.85
C VAL A 107 28.67 -3.55 0.47
N PRO A 108 29.55 -4.50 0.09
CA PRO A 108 30.19 -4.58 -1.23
C PRO A 108 29.18 -4.72 -2.38
N ALA A 109 29.54 -4.19 -3.55
CA ALA A 109 28.63 -4.06 -4.71
C ALA A 109 27.90 -5.35 -5.13
N ARG A 110 28.58 -6.51 -5.13
CA ARG A 110 27.97 -7.80 -5.52
C ARG A 110 26.91 -8.26 -4.52
N VAL A 111 27.18 -8.09 -3.23
CA VAL A 111 26.28 -8.50 -2.14
C VAL A 111 25.08 -7.55 -2.07
N ARG A 112 25.31 -6.25 -2.29
CA ARG A 112 24.25 -5.23 -2.39
C ARG A 112 23.22 -5.56 -3.46
N LEU A 113 23.65 -6.06 -4.62
CA LEU A 113 22.75 -6.48 -5.70
C LEU A 113 21.81 -7.60 -5.25
N ILE A 114 22.33 -8.61 -4.56
CA ILE A 114 21.54 -9.73 -4.04
C ILE A 114 20.52 -9.22 -3.01
N TRP A 115 20.94 -8.40 -2.05
CA TRP A 115 20.03 -7.80 -1.07
C TRP A 115 18.91 -7.00 -1.70
N LYS A 116 19.23 -6.18 -2.71
CA LYS A 116 18.23 -5.41 -3.43
C LYS A 116 17.19 -6.31 -4.09
N ILE A 117 17.62 -7.37 -4.78
CA ILE A 117 16.71 -8.34 -5.40
C ILE A 117 15.82 -8.99 -4.34
N LEU A 118 16.38 -9.44 -3.20
CA LEU A 118 15.58 -10.05 -2.13
C LEU A 118 14.52 -9.09 -1.58
N VAL A 119 14.89 -7.83 -1.33
CA VAL A 119 13.94 -6.80 -0.85
C VAL A 119 12.86 -6.51 -1.90
N GLU A 120 13.22 -6.42 -3.18
CA GLU A 120 12.25 -6.25 -4.27
C GLU A 120 11.30 -7.45 -4.39
N LEU A 121 11.81 -8.68 -4.23
CA LEU A 121 11.00 -9.89 -4.21
C LEU A 121 10.04 -9.92 -3.01
N LEU A 122 10.51 -9.54 -1.82
CA LEU A 122 9.66 -9.41 -0.63
C LEU A 122 8.58 -8.34 -0.83
N ALA A 123 8.93 -7.18 -1.40
CA ALA A 123 7.97 -6.13 -1.71
C ALA A 123 6.96 -6.54 -2.78
N GLY A 124 7.32 -7.47 -3.67
CA GLY A 124 6.43 -8.04 -4.68
C GLY A 124 5.42 -9.06 -4.14
N VAL A 125 5.56 -9.51 -2.89
CA VAL A 125 4.58 -10.43 -2.28
C VAL A 125 3.24 -9.73 -2.12
N PRO A 126 2.11 -10.33 -2.53
CA PRO A 126 0.80 -9.71 -2.38
C PRO A 126 0.47 -9.45 -0.91
N SER A 127 -0.09 -8.27 -0.61
CA SER A 127 -0.48 -7.88 0.75
C SER A 127 -1.43 -8.88 1.42
N VAL A 128 -2.30 -9.55 0.63
CA VAL A 128 -3.21 -10.59 1.10
C VAL A 128 -2.47 -11.77 1.75
N VAL A 129 -1.29 -12.14 1.23
CA VAL A 129 -0.49 -13.25 1.78
C VAL A 129 -0.01 -12.89 3.18
N TYR A 130 0.52 -11.68 3.38
CA TYR A 130 0.93 -11.21 4.71
C TYR A 130 -0.26 -11.10 5.67
N GLY A 131 -1.43 -10.67 5.19
CA GLY A 131 -2.67 -10.67 5.99
C GLY A 131 -3.09 -12.07 6.46
N LEU A 132 -3.02 -13.07 5.57
CA LEU A 132 -3.32 -14.46 5.90
C LEU A 132 -2.31 -15.04 6.90
N LEU A 133 -1.00 -14.80 6.72
CA LEU A 133 0.01 -15.20 7.71
C LEU A 133 -0.26 -14.57 9.08
N GLY A 134 -0.72 -13.31 9.08
CA GLY A 134 -1.18 -12.61 10.27
C GLY A 134 -2.30 -13.37 10.99
N ILE A 135 -3.32 -13.80 10.27
CA ILE A 135 -4.48 -14.51 10.85
C ILE A 135 -4.13 -15.94 11.28
N LEU A 136 -3.34 -16.66 10.48
CA LEU A 136 -3.05 -18.08 10.67
C LEU A 136 -2.01 -18.33 11.75
N TYR A 137 -0.98 -17.48 11.84
CA TYR A 137 0.16 -17.70 12.74
C TYR A 137 0.28 -16.58 13.77
N LEU A 138 0.38 -15.33 13.32
CA LEU A 138 0.70 -14.20 14.19
C LEU A 138 -0.39 -13.96 15.25
N ARG A 139 -1.66 -14.12 14.87
CA ARG A 139 -2.82 -13.97 15.77
C ARG A 139 -2.69 -14.89 16.98
N ASN A 140 -2.51 -16.20 16.74
CA ASN A 140 -2.38 -17.17 17.82
C ASN A 140 -1.12 -16.92 18.66
N TRP A 141 -0.02 -16.55 18.01
CA TRP A 141 1.23 -16.23 18.71
C TRP A 141 1.06 -15.02 19.64
N ILE A 142 0.44 -13.94 19.18
CA ILE A 142 0.12 -12.75 19.99
C ILE A 142 -0.83 -13.12 21.13
N TYR A 143 -1.87 -13.91 20.88
CA TYR A 143 -2.78 -14.35 21.94
C TYR A 143 -2.03 -15.09 23.05
N HIS A 144 -1.18 -16.07 22.71
CA HIS A 144 -0.40 -16.80 23.71
C HIS A 144 0.62 -15.90 24.44
N LEU A 145 1.21 -14.93 23.76
CA LEU A 145 2.12 -13.97 24.37
C LEU A 145 1.41 -13.04 25.37
N LEU A 146 0.15 -12.69 25.08
CA LEU A 146 -0.65 -11.77 25.89
C LEU A 146 -1.48 -12.46 26.97
N THR A 147 -1.83 -13.74 26.83
CA THR A 147 -2.61 -14.50 27.83
C THR A 147 -2.05 -14.41 29.26
N PRO A 148 -0.73 -14.44 29.53
CA PRO A 148 -0.22 -14.27 30.89
C PRO A 148 -0.52 -12.89 31.53
N PHE A 149 -0.86 -11.90 30.70
CA PHE A 149 -1.13 -10.53 31.11
C PHE A 149 -2.62 -10.17 31.05
N ASP A 150 -3.48 -11.11 30.63
CA ASP A 150 -4.92 -10.90 30.60
C ASP A 150 -5.50 -11.14 32.00
N PRO A 151 -5.99 -10.09 32.69
CA PRO A 151 -6.55 -10.23 34.03
C PRO A 151 -7.83 -11.08 34.08
N LEU A 152 -8.42 -11.39 32.91
CA LEU A 152 -9.70 -12.09 32.74
C LEU A 152 -9.54 -13.49 32.15
N SER A 153 -8.30 -13.96 31.91
CA SER A 153 -8.03 -15.27 31.30
C SER A 153 -7.92 -16.44 32.29
N GLY A 154 -8.23 -16.21 33.57
CA GLY A 154 -8.33 -17.22 34.63
C GLY A 154 -9.78 -17.60 34.90
#